data_AF-A0A0F9G9Y7-F1
#
_entry.id   AF-A0A0F9G9Y7-F1
#
_cell.length_a   1.000
_cell.length_b   1.000
_cell.length_c   1.000
_cell.angle_alpha   90.00
_cell.angle_beta   90.00
_cell.angle_gamma   90.00
#
_symmetry.space_group_name_H-M   'P 1'
#
loop_
_entity.id
_entity.type
_entity.pdbx_description
1 polymer ?
#
loop_
_entity_poly.entity_id
_entity_poly.type
_entity_poly.pdbx_seq_one_letter_code
_entity_poly.pdbx_strand_id
1 'polypeptide(L)'
;YNELRNPRQRYALIDYKRLMDLLHISTVDDLRNSHKKWVEEILKTQNYVRESKWSQSIAVGSKSFVESIKEKLGIRAKGRKVADSKDLYHLREVQAAYNSNFTPENGVLSAKNTYLWSVNS
;
A
#
# COMPACT_ATOMS: atom_id res chain seq x y z
N TYR A 1 8.44 1.38 6.52
CA TYR A 1 7.80 0.68 7.66
C TYR A 1 8.62 0.87 8.92
N ASN A 2 7.98 1.12 10.07
CA ASN A 2 8.71 1.33 11.34
C ASN A 2 9.46 0.06 11.80
N GLU A 3 8.90 -1.12 11.54
CA GLU A 3 9.51 -2.41 11.91
C GLU A 3 10.87 -2.67 11.24
N LEU A 4 11.14 -2.11 10.05
CA LEU A 4 12.47 -2.22 9.43
C LEU A 4 13.53 -1.39 10.15
N ARG A 5 13.13 -0.32 10.83
CA ARG A 5 14.04 0.55 11.60
C ARG A 5 14.21 0.07 13.04
N ASN A 6 13.12 -0.37 13.66
CA ASN A 6 13.11 -0.86 15.04
C ASN A 6 12.41 -2.22 15.11
N PRO A 7 13.16 -3.32 14.94
CA PRO A 7 12.60 -4.66 14.95
C PRO A 7 11.90 -4.99 16.26
N ARG A 8 10.67 -5.51 16.15
CA ARG A 8 9.92 -5.98 17.32
C ARG A 8 10.36 -7.40 17.68
N GLN A 9 10.57 -7.65 18.96
CA GLN A 9 10.90 -9.01 19.44
C GLN A 9 9.66 -9.91 19.57
N ARG A 10 8.47 -9.33 19.80
CA ARG A 10 7.19 -10.05 19.89
C ARG A 10 6.22 -9.50 18.85
N TYR A 11 5.43 -10.39 18.25
CA TYR A 11 4.45 -10.07 17.19
C TYR A 11 5.06 -9.31 16.00
N ALA A 12 6.27 -9.72 15.57
CA ALA A 12 6.86 -9.20 14.35
C ALA A 12 5.97 -9.53 13.14
N LEU A 13 5.63 -8.53 12.33
CA LEU A 13 4.88 -8.74 11.10
C LEU A 13 5.80 -9.13 9.95
N ILE A 14 7.08 -8.73 10.04
CA ILE A 14 8.11 -9.01 9.05
C ILE A 14 8.86 -10.29 9.44
N ASP A 15 8.92 -11.24 8.52
CA ASP A 15 9.85 -12.36 8.60
C ASP A 15 11.26 -11.87 8.24
N TYR A 16 12.02 -11.43 9.26
CA TYR A 16 13.36 -10.88 9.07
C TYR A 16 14.33 -11.89 8.50
N LYS A 17 14.23 -13.17 8.86
CA LYS A 17 15.12 -14.21 8.35
C LYS A 17 14.96 -14.34 6.84
N ARG A 18 13.71 -14.53 6.38
CA ARG A 18 13.41 -14.65 4.96
C ARG A 18 13.75 -13.37 4.19
N LEU A 19 13.52 -12.20 4.79
CA LEU A 19 13.89 -10.92 4.18
C LEU A 19 15.41 -10.78 4.00
N MET A 20 16.19 -11.15 5.02
CA MET A 20 17.66 -11.16 4.96
C MET A 20 18.16 -12.15 3.91
N ASP A 21 17.60 -13.36 3.85
CA ASP A 21 17.95 -14.38 2.85
C ASP A 21 17.69 -13.86 1.42
N LEU A 22 16.56 -13.20 1.18
CA LEU A 22 16.19 -12.62 -0.12
C LEU A 22 17.08 -11.46 -0.56
N LEU A 23 17.60 -10.69 0.40
CA LEU A 23 18.46 -9.53 0.14
C LEU A 23 19.95 -9.89 0.19
N HIS A 24 20.29 -11.15 0.50
CA HIS A 24 21.65 -11.61 0.75
C HIS A 24 22.37 -10.81 1.85
N ILE A 25 21.63 -10.44 2.89
CA ILE A 25 22.14 -9.68 4.03
C ILE A 25 22.33 -10.62 5.21
N SER A 26 23.48 -10.54 5.88
CA SER A 26 23.83 -11.49 6.95
C SER A 26 23.37 -11.06 8.34
N THR A 27 23.08 -9.77 8.56
CA THR A 27 22.69 -9.25 9.89
C THR A 27 21.51 -8.28 9.81
N VAL A 28 20.74 -8.22 10.89
CA VAL A 28 19.61 -7.29 11.04
C VAL A 28 20.09 -5.82 11.06
N ASP A 29 21.30 -5.57 11.57
CA ASP A 29 21.88 -4.23 11.59
C ASP A 29 22.29 -3.77 10.19
N ASP A 30 22.85 -4.66 9.37
CA ASP A 30 23.12 -4.38 7.96
C ASP A 30 21.85 -4.11 7.16
N LEU A 31 20.78 -4.87 7.43
CA LEU A 31 19.47 -4.64 6.84
C LEU A 31 18.94 -3.24 7.20
N ARG A 32 19.05 -2.85 8.47
CA ARG A 32 18.62 -1.53 8.98
C ARG A 32 19.42 -0.40 8.35
N ASN A 33 20.73 -0.57 8.24
CA ASN A 33 21.64 0.40 7.62
C ASN A 33 21.37 0.54 6.12
N SER A 34 21.15 -0.57 5.42
CA SER A 34 20.84 -0.58 3.98
C SER A 34 19.50 0.11 3.71
N HIS A 35 18.46 -0.23 4.48
CA HIS A 35 17.17 0.43 4.38
C HIS A 35 17.27 1.94 4.65
N LYS A 36 18.06 2.37 5.66
CA LYS A 36 18.29 3.79 5.93
C LYS A 36 18.91 4.50 4.71
N LYS A 37 19.94 3.92 4.10
CA LYS A 37 20.60 4.47 2.91
C LYS A 37 19.63 4.59 1.73
N TRP A 38 18.84 3.55 1.44
CA TRP A 38 17.85 3.60 0.35
C TRP A 38 16.80 4.69 0.55
N VAL A 39 16.31 4.87 1.78
CA VAL A 39 15.37 5.96 2.10
C VAL A 39 16.02 7.32 1.86
N GLU A 40 17.25 7.53 2.33
CA GLU A 40 17.99 8.79 2.14
C GLU A 40 18.26 9.08 0.65
N GLU A 41 18.56 8.07 -0.16
CA GLU A 41 18.76 8.20 -1.61
C GLU A 41 17.47 8.58 -2.35
N ILE A 42 16.35 7.95 -2.00
CA ILE A 42 15.04 8.29 -2.57
C ILE A 42 14.61 9.71 -2.16
N LEU A 43 14.91 10.12 -0.93
CA LEU A 43 14.63 11.48 -0.47
C LEU A 43 15.44 12.54 -1.25
N LYS A 44 16.67 12.22 -1.68
CA LYS A 44 17.48 13.13 -2.50
C LYS A 44 16.94 13.30 -3.91
N THR A 45 16.35 12.26 -4.49
CA THR A 45 15.83 12.28 -5.87
C THR A 45 14.48 12.98 -6.00
N GLN A 46 13.83 13.37 -4.89
CA GLN A 46 12.55 14.10 -4.83
C GLN A 46 11.38 13.48 -5.62
N ASN A 47 11.51 12.23 -6.07
CA ASN A 47 10.50 11.56 -6.87
C ASN A 47 9.52 10.78 -5.97
N TYR A 48 8.64 11.51 -5.28
CA TYR A 48 7.71 10.96 -4.29
C TYR A 48 6.37 10.53 -4.87
N VAL A 49 6.37 9.93 -6.06
CA VAL A 49 5.11 9.48 -6.67
C VAL A 49 4.61 8.24 -5.94
N ARG A 50 3.40 8.35 -5.37
CA ARG A 50 2.72 7.22 -4.73
C ARG A 50 2.44 6.13 -5.76
N GLU A 51 3.06 4.97 -5.60
CA GLU A 51 2.75 3.80 -6.41
C GLU A 51 1.47 3.10 -5.90
N SER A 52 0.43 3.05 -6.73
CA SER A 52 -0.86 2.46 -6.38
C SER A 52 -0.78 0.96 -6.10
N LYS A 53 0.07 0.22 -6.83
CA LYS A 53 0.26 -1.24 -6.61
C LYS A 53 0.64 -1.55 -5.16
N TRP A 54 1.51 -0.76 -4.54
CA TRP A 54 1.97 -0.97 -3.16
C TRP A 54 1.03 -0.43 -2.10
N SER A 55 0.21 0.57 -2.44
CA SER A 55 -0.59 1.32 -1.47
C SER A 55 -2.09 1.06 -1.53
N GLN A 56 -2.56 0.31 -2.54
CA GLN A 56 -3.97 -0.01 -2.77
C GLN A 56 -4.21 -1.51 -3.02
N SER A 57 -3.17 -2.35 -2.91
CA SER A 57 -3.27 -3.79 -3.12
C SER A 57 -2.84 -4.55 -1.87
N ILE A 58 -3.52 -5.66 -1.59
CA ILE A 58 -3.21 -6.52 -0.44
C ILE A 58 -2.09 -7.53 -0.75
N ALA A 59 -1.92 -7.86 -2.03
CA ALA A 59 -0.85 -8.71 -2.53
C ALA A 59 -0.36 -8.18 -3.87
N VAL A 60 0.94 -8.25 -4.10
CA VAL A 60 1.61 -7.91 -5.37
C VAL A 60 2.70 -8.95 -5.61
N GLY A 61 2.80 -9.50 -6.81
CA GLY A 61 3.81 -10.52 -7.13
C GLY A 61 3.50 -11.31 -8.39
N SER A 62 3.97 -12.56 -8.44
CA SER A 62 3.60 -13.48 -9.51
C SER A 62 2.11 -13.82 -9.47
N LYS A 63 1.54 -14.24 -10.61
CA LYS A 63 0.13 -14.65 -10.69
C LYS A 63 -0.20 -15.74 -9.66
N SER A 64 0.61 -16.79 -9.61
CA SER A 64 0.42 -17.92 -8.68
C SER A 64 0.49 -17.48 -7.21
N PHE A 65 1.40 -16.57 -6.86
CA PHE A 65 1.46 -16.01 -5.52
C PHE A 65 0.16 -15.26 -5.18
N VAL A 66 -0.28 -14.36 -6.06
CA VAL A 66 -1.46 -13.53 -5.83
C VAL A 66 -2.75 -14.37 -5.75
N GLU A 67 -2.87 -15.39 -6.60
CA GLU A 67 -3.99 -16.36 -6.56
C GLU A 67 -3.98 -17.15 -5.24
N SER A 68 -2.82 -17.63 -4.80
CA SER A 68 -2.71 -18.33 -3.51
C SER A 68 -3.10 -17.46 -2.32
N ILE A 69 -2.77 -16.16 -2.35
CA ILE A 69 -3.19 -15.23 -1.30
C ILE A 69 -4.70 -14.98 -1.36
N LYS A 70 -5.28 -14.85 -2.56
CA LYS A 70 -6.73 -14.71 -2.74
C LYS A 70 -7.47 -15.91 -2.15
N GLU A 71 -7.00 -17.11 -2.41
CA GLU A 71 -7.56 -18.35 -1.88
C GLU A 71 -7.46 -18.39 -0.34
N LYS A 72 -6.29 -18.10 0.23
CA LYS A 72 -6.07 -18.05 1.69
C LYS A 72 -6.94 -17.01 2.40
N LEU A 73 -7.25 -15.90 1.72
CA LEU A 73 -8.14 -14.87 2.25
C LEU A 73 -9.63 -15.30 2.22
N GLY A 74 -10.00 -16.24 1.34
CA GLY A 74 -11.36 -16.78 1.24
C GLY A 74 -12.42 -15.69 1.14
N ILE A 75 -13.40 -15.70 2.05
CA ILE A 75 -14.48 -14.71 2.12
C ILE A 75 -13.92 -13.28 2.26
N ARG A 76 -12.78 -13.10 2.94
CA ARG A 76 -12.17 -11.76 3.10
C ARG A 76 -11.71 -11.18 1.79
N ALA A 77 -11.44 -11.98 0.76
CA ALA A 77 -11.09 -11.49 -0.58
C ALA A 77 -12.30 -11.12 -1.44
N LYS A 78 -13.54 -11.25 -0.93
CA LYS A 78 -14.75 -10.85 -1.66
C LYS A 78 -14.64 -9.38 -2.10
N GLY A 79 -14.97 -9.11 -3.37
CA GLY A 79 -14.84 -7.79 -3.99
C GLY A 79 -13.43 -7.46 -4.53
N ARG A 80 -12.41 -8.28 -4.22
CA ARG A 80 -11.05 -8.10 -4.76
C ARG A 80 -10.82 -8.94 -6.01
N LYS A 81 -10.17 -8.34 -7.00
CA LYS A 81 -9.80 -8.98 -8.26
C LYS A 81 -8.29 -9.03 -8.40
N VAL A 82 -7.83 -10.08 -9.05
CA VAL A 82 -6.45 -10.17 -9.54
C VAL A 82 -6.40 -9.33 -10.81
N ALA A 83 -5.54 -8.32 -10.83
CA ALA A 83 -5.31 -7.48 -12.01
C ALA A 83 -3.82 -7.48 -12.36
N ASP A 84 -3.55 -7.27 -13.64
CA ASP A 84 -2.21 -7.13 -14.21
C ASP A 84 -1.73 -5.67 -14.07
N SER A 85 -0.44 -5.49 -13.78
CA SER A 85 0.24 -4.22 -13.89
C SER A 85 1.66 -4.39 -14.41
N LYS A 86 1.84 -4.14 -15.72
CA LYS A 86 3.11 -4.17 -16.46
C LYS A 86 3.80 -5.55 -16.42
N ASP A 87 4.34 -5.90 -15.26
CA ASP A 87 5.19 -7.08 -15.01
C ASP A 87 4.73 -7.90 -13.79
N LEU A 88 3.77 -7.40 -13.02
CA LEU A 88 3.32 -8.02 -11.76
C LEU A 88 1.80 -8.10 -11.71
N TYR A 89 1.32 -9.09 -10.96
CA TYR A 89 -0.08 -9.22 -10.61
C TYR A 89 -0.32 -8.57 -9.26
N HIS A 90 -1.51 -8.02 -9.06
CA HIS A 90 -1.92 -7.50 -7.77
C HIS A 90 -3.35 -7.89 -7.40
N LEU A 91 -3.62 -8.10 -6.11
CA LEU A 91 -4.95 -8.34 -5.58
C LEU A 91 -5.46 -7.04 -4.94
N ARG A 92 -6.47 -6.44 -5.55
CA ARG A 92 -7.08 -5.19 -5.04
C ARG A 92 -8.57 -5.11 -5.33
N GLU A 93 -9.24 -4.20 -4.63
CA GLU A 93 -10.65 -3.89 -4.89
C GLU A 93 -10.79 -3.20 -6.25
N VAL A 94 -11.93 -3.43 -6.90
CA VAL A 94 -12.28 -2.68 -8.10
C VAL A 94 -12.54 -1.24 -7.68
N GLN A 95 -11.69 -0.31 -8.13
CA GLN A 95 -11.96 1.11 -7.96
C GLN A 95 -13.16 1.49 -8.82
N ALA A 96 -14.32 1.67 -8.20
CA ALA A 96 -15.42 2.40 -8.79
C ALA A 96 -15.23 3.89 -8.45
N ALA A 97 -15.35 4.76 -9.45
CA ALA A 97 -15.47 6.19 -9.18
C ALA A 97 -16.74 6.42 -8.35
N TYR A 98 -16.66 7.28 -7.34
CA TYR A 98 -17.77 7.59 -6.43
C TYR A 98 -18.97 8.29 -7.10
N ASN A 99 -18.97 8.47 -8.43
CA ASN A 99 -19.88 9.38 -9.13
C ASN A 99 -21.00 8.72 -9.93
N SER A 100 -21.15 7.39 -9.92
CA SER A 100 -22.09 6.76 -10.87
C SER A 100 -23.57 6.81 -10.47
N ASN A 101 -23.92 7.15 -9.21
CA ASN A 101 -25.29 7.08 -8.71
C ASN A 101 -25.77 8.37 -8.00
N PHE A 102 -25.27 9.54 -8.38
CA PHE A 102 -25.94 10.79 -8.00
C PHE A 102 -27.11 11.01 -8.96
N THR A 103 -28.28 10.48 -8.60
CA THR A 103 -29.56 10.98 -9.14
C THR A 103 -29.68 12.48 -8.81
N PRO A 104 -30.50 13.26 -9.54
CA PRO A 104 -30.60 14.72 -9.37
C PRO A 104 -31.05 15.17 -7.97
N GLU A 105 -31.52 14.23 -7.15
CA GLU A 105 -32.06 14.46 -5.80
C GLU A 105 -31.01 15.03 -4.82
N ASN A 106 -29.71 14.85 -5.08
CA ASN A 106 -28.64 15.42 -4.25
C ASN A 106 -28.25 16.87 -4.61
N GLY A 107 -28.89 17.50 -5.61
CA GLY A 107 -28.58 18.86 -6.04
C GLY A 107 -28.87 19.97 -5.01
N VAL A 108 -29.64 19.67 -3.95
CA VAL A 108 -30.13 20.67 -2.99
C VAL A 108 -29.25 20.79 -1.73
N LEU A 109 -28.28 19.91 -1.52
CA LEU A 109 -27.47 19.90 -0.29
C LEU A 109 -26.32 20.94 -0.27
N SER A 110 -26.14 21.77 -1.32
CA SER A 110 -24.89 22.54 -1.50
C SER A 110 -24.85 23.96 -0.89
N ALA A 111 -25.94 24.51 -0.36
CA ALA A 111 -25.91 25.92 0.09
C ALA A 111 -25.76 26.13 1.61
N LYS A 112 -26.09 25.14 2.47
CA LYS A 112 -26.15 25.33 3.93
C LYS A 112 -24.91 24.92 4.72
N ASN A 113 -23.96 24.21 4.11
CA ASN A 113 -22.75 23.71 4.81
C ASN A 113 -21.46 24.45 4.42
N THR A 114 -21.56 25.59 3.75
CA THR A 114 -20.41 26.41 3.37
C THR A 114 -19.91 27.22 4.57
N TYR A 115 -19.18 26.57 5.47
CA TYR A 115 -18.36 27.30 6.44
C TYR A 115 -17.08 27.78 5.74
N LEU A 116 -16.98 29.10 5.51
CA LEU A 116 -15.74 29.76 5.13
C LEU A 116 -14.73 29.60 6.27
N TRP A 117 -13.69 28.79 6.05
CA TRP A 117 -12.50 28.81 6.92
C TRP A 117 -11.75 30.12 6.64
N SER A 118 -11.98 31.13 7.47
CA SER A 118 -11.16 32.34 7.49
C SER A 118 -9.74 31.94 7.87
N VAL A 119 -8.83 31.98 6.89
CA VAL A 119 -7.39 31.83 7.09
C VAL A 119 -6.91 33.11 7.76
N ASN A 120 -6.48 33.01 9.03
CA ASN A 120 -5.78 34.09 9.71
C ASN A 120 -4.29 34.09 9.28
N SER A 121 -3.81 35.29 8.98
CA SER A 121 -2.46 35.66 8.53
C SER A 121 -1.33 35.33 9.50
#